data_AF-A0A2V3U8X4-F1
#
_entry.id   AF-A0A2V3U8X4-F1
#
_cell.length_a   1.000
_cell.length_b   1.000
_cell.length_c   1.000
_cell.angle_alpha   90.00
_cell.angle_beta   90.00
_cell.angle_gamma   90.00
#
_symmetry.space_group_name_H-M   'P 1'
#
loop_
_entity.id
_entity.type
_entity.pdbx_description
1 polymer ?
#
loop_
_entity_poly.entity_id
_entity_poly.type
_entity_poly.pdbx_seq_one_letter_code
_entity_poly.pdbx_strand_id
1 'polypeptide(L)'
;MAKTKPITVYSPDLGTELAGLITTRDNLQARQTALAAELEQAVAARRELLIQGSDAAAIAEAERACREVEGTAAGIADALTEVERRITAIEAKIEDARIANEREAAAAMLERDGKAIDAAAERVRQAVAALAGAQAALAGAITPTSAPHFSRRDFHGRRDNEAPEDVAAYLTGHLIATMLPGLDVSESGRQERFGWVSPRPIEATDGETPAKTLLTDPMRDTAAQIRAGNASSDLPRFHRPEPDFKPSVPLQQVYVLKPFRYSPGENRMPEIVTTVISTIPAPVAERAIDDGFASRDEPRNFELLREQRRSGMQGRSIYELPDLGFDLGTWVEGETARRRAAWLAEHRHEAA
;
A
#
# COMPACT_ATOMS: atom_id res chain seq x y z
N MET A 1 -17.28 13.34 -9.33
CA MET A 1 -16.95 13.14 -7.90
C MET A 1 -18.21 13.32 -7.07
N ALA A 2 -18.80 12.23 -6.58
CA ALA A 2 -19.91 12.32 -5.63
C ALA A 2 -19.33 12.66 -4.25
N LYS A 3 -19.71 13.79 -3.66
CA LYS A 3 -19.40 14.09 -2.26
C LYS A 3 -20.29 13.22 -1.38
N THR A 4 -19.84 12.02 -1.05
CA THR A 4 -20.43 11.18 -0.01
C THR A 4 -20.30 11.96 1.30
N LYS A 5 -21.37 12.63 1.73
CA LYS A 5 -21.41 13.23 3.07
C LYS A 5 -21.20 12.09 4.08
N PRO A 6 -20.33 12.24 5.09
CA PRO A 6 -20.36 11.32 6.21
C PRO A 6 -21.76 11.41 6.82
N ILE A 7 -22.51 10.32 6.75
CA ILE A 7 -23.80 10.25 7.44
C ILE A 7 -23.49 9.91 8.89
N THR A 8 -23.07 10.93 9.65
CA THR A 8 -23.04 10.87 11.10
C THR A 8 -24.47 10.82 11.62
N VAL A 9 -25.08 9.63 11.54
CA VAL A 9 -26.25 9.27 12.34
C VAL A 9 -25.76 9.01 13.78
N TYR A 10 -25.26 10.05 14.42
CA TYR A 10 -25.59 10.22 15.82
C TYR A 10 -27.10 10.36 15.85
N SER A 11 -27.80 9.53 16.63
CA SER A 11 -29.21 9.79 16.91
C SER A 11 -29.28 11.20 17.51
N PRO A 12 -29.89 12.20 16.85
CA PRO A 12 -29.85 13.58 17.32
C PRO A 12 -30.45 13.70 18.73
N ASP A 13 -31.41 12.81 19.00
CA ASP A 13 -32.08 12.58 20.28
C ASP A 13 -31.08 12.29 21.41
N LEU A 14 -30.18 11.29 21.25
CA LEU A 14 -29.20 10.91 22.27
C LEU A 14 -28.18 12.03 22.58
N GLY A 15 -27.74 12.76 21.55
CA GLY A 15 -26.85 13.91 21.74
C GLY A 15 -27.53 15.07 22.48
N THR A 16 -28.82 15.28 22.21
CA THR A 16 -29.64 16.30 22.88
C THR A 16 -29.96 15.90 24.32
N GLU A 17 -30.27 14.62 24.56
CA GLU A 17 -30.49 14.04 25.90
C GLU A 17 -29.23 14.17 26.77
N LEU A 18 -28.05 13.81 26.24
CA LEU A 18 -26.77 13.96 26.93
C LEU A 18 -26.48 15.42 27.31
N ALA A 19 -26.69 16.37 26.39
CA ALA A 19 -26.51 17.80 26.66
C ALA A 19 -27.48 18.32 27.74
N GLY A 20 -28.72 17.84 27.75
CA GLY A 20 -29.70 18.13 28.78
C GLY A 20 -29.31 17.58 30.17
N LEU A 21 -28.77 16.37 30.23
CA LEU A 21 -28.28 15.77 31.46
C LEU A 21 -27.02 16.45 32.00
N ILE A 22 -26.06 16.81 31.14
CA ILE A 22 -24.89 17.62 31.50
C ILE A 22 -25.34 18.95 32.12
N THR A 23 -26.25 19.66 31.44
CA THR A 23 -26.83 20.91 31.96
C THR A 23 -27.54 20.71 33.30
N THR A 24 -28.20 19.56 33.50
CA THR A 24 -28.88 19.23 34.77
C THR A 24 -27.87 18.95 35.89
N ARG A 25 -26.80 18.19 35.61
CA ARG A 25 -25.68 17.94 36.54
C ARG A 25 -25.06 19.26 37.00
N ASP A 26 -24.70 20.13 36.07
CA ASP A 26 -24.00 21.39 36.37
C ASP A 26 -24.87 22.31 37.24
N ASN A 27 -26.18 22.36 36.96
CA ASN A 27 -27.16 23.06 37.81
C ASN A 27 -27.30 22.45 39.21
N LEU A 28 -27.26 21.11 39.34
CA LEU A 28 -27.31 20.42 40.63
C LEU A 28 -26.01 20.61 41.44
N GLN A 29 -24.84 20.61 40.80
CA GLN A 29 -23.54 20.90 41.43
C GLN A 29 -23.47 22.35 41.93
N ALA A 30 -23.98 23.31 41.16
CA ALA A 30 -24.10 24.70 41.61
C ALA A 30 -25.01 24.82 42.85
N ARG A 31 -26.15 24.11 42.88
CA ARG A 31 -27.05 24.07 44.04
C ARG A 31 -26.42 23.39 45.26
N GLN A 32 -25.71 22.29 45.06
CA GLN A 32 -24.97 21.59 46.13
C GLN A 32 -23.92 22.51 46.77
N THR A 33 -23.22 23.31 45.95
CA THR A 33 -22.22 24.29 46.41
C THR A 33 -22.87 25.41 47.23
N ALA A 34 -24.04 25.90 46.82
CA ALA A 34 -24.81 26.90 47.59
C ALA A 34 -25.31 26.32 48.93
N LEU A 35 -25.88 25.11 48.92
CA LEU A 35 -26.38 24.43 50.11
C LEU A 35 -25.29 24.10 51.14
N ALA A 36 -24.04 23.87 50.71
CA ALA A 36 -22.92 23.73 51.63
C ALA A 36 -22.71 24.99 52.49
N ALA A 37 -22.80 26.19 51.87
CA ALA A 37 -22.71 27.45 52.58
C ALA A 37 -23.93 27.71 53.48
N GLU A 38 -25.13 27.34 53.06
CA GLU A 38 -26.34 27.42 53.89
C GLU A 38 -26.26 26.48 55.11
N LEU A 39 -25.72 25.27 54.94
CA LEU A 39 -25.51 24.31 56.02
C LEU A 39 -24.49 24.82 57.05
N GLU A 40 -23.37 25.38 56.58
CA GLU A 40 -22.38 26.01 57.48
C GLU A 40 -23.00 27.15 58.29
N GLN A 41 -23.83 28.00 57.67
CA GLN A 41 -24.55 29.07 58.36
C GLN A 41 -25.56 28.54 59.39
N ALA A 42 -26.37 27.53 59.04
CA ALA A 42 -27.34 26.92 59.95
C ALA A 42 -26.65 26.25 61.16
N VAL A 43 -25.56 25.51 60.92
CA VAL A 43 -24.75 24.88 61.97
C VAL A 43 -24.05 25.92 62.87
N ALA A 44 -23.55 27.02 62.30
CA ALA A 44 -22.99 28.13 63.07
C ALA A 44 -24.05 28.82 63.95
N ALA A 45 -25.23 29.12 63.40
CA ALA A 45 -26.34 29.71 64.15
C ALA A 45 -26.81 28.79 65.31
N ARG A 46 -26.93 27.48 65.06
CA ARG A 46 -27.24 26.50 66.11
C ARG A 46 -26.16 26.48 67.20
N ARG A 47 -24.88 26.52 66.81
CA ARG A 47 -23.75 26.55 67.77
C ARG A 47 -23.79 27.81 68.64
N GLU A 48 -24.11 28.97 68.07
CA GLU A 48 -24.19 30.23 68.80
C GLU A 48 -25.31 30.20 69.86
N LEU A 49 -26.52 29.75 69.49
CA LEU A 49 -27.65 29.61 70.41
C LEU A 49 -27.35 28.64 71.59
N LEU A 50 -26.62 27.56 71.31
CA LEU A 50 -26.16 26.61 72.33
C LEU A 50 -25.11 27.22 73.27
N ILE A 51 -24.21 28.07 72.77
CA ILE A 51 -23.18 28.76 73.59
C ILE A 51 -23.81 29.86 74.45
N GLN A 52 -24.76 30.62 73.88
CA GLN A 52 -25.45 31.71 74.58
C GLN A 52 -26.45 31.23 75.64
N GLY A 53 -26.79 29.94 75.67
CA GLY A 53 -27.79 29.39 76.59
C GLY A 53 -29.20 29.90 76.30
N SER A 54 -29.53 30.08 75.01
CA SER A 54 -30.86 30.51 74.55
C SER A 54 -31.96 29.51 74.97
N ASP A 55 -33.23 29.90 74.86
CA ASP A 55 -34.33 29.02 75.24
C ASP A 55 -34.44 27.77 74.34
N ALA A 56 -35.11 26.74 74.88
CA ALA A 56 -35.23 25.44 74.23
C ALA A 56 -36.05 25.49 72.92
N ALA A 57 -36.90 26.49 72.71
CA ALA A 57 -37.67 26.63 71.47
C ALA A 57 -36.79 27.17 70.34
N ALA A 58 -35.96 28.18 70.62
CA ALA A 58 -34.98 28.72 69.67
C ALA A 58 -33.97 27.65 69.22
N ILE A 59 -33.48 26.84 70.15
CA ILE A 59 -32.56 25.72 69.85
C ILE A 59 -33.26 24.65 68.98
N ALA A 60 -34.50 24.28 69.30
CA ALA A 60 -35.26 23.30 68.52
C ALA A 60 -35.60 23.78 67.09
N GLU A 61 -35.79 25.09 66.89
CA GLU A 61 -35.99 25.68 65.58
C GLU A 61 -34.70 25.61 64.73
N ALA A 62 -33.56 26.00 65.31
CA ALA A 62 -32.27 25.92 64.63
C ALA A 62 -31.87 24.47 64.29
N GLU A 63 -32.20 23.49 65.14
CA GLU A 63 -32.04 22.08 64.80
C GLU A 63 -32.93 21.60 63.67
N ARG A 64 -34.15 22.14 63.51
CA ARG A 64 -35.03 21.81 62.40
C ARG A 64 -34.47 22.36 61.10
N ALA A 65 -34.05 23.62 61.10
CA ALA A 65 -33.40 24.25 59.95
C ALA A 65 -32.16 23.47 59.48
N CYS A 66 -31.27 23.03 60.41
CA CYS A 66 -30.15 22.16 60.05
C CYS A 66 -30.63 20.87 59.35
N ARG A 67 -31.63 20.17 59.92
CA ARG A 67 -32.14 18.91 59.37
C ARG A 67 -32.81 19.07 58.01
N GLU A 68 -33.46 20.20 57.74
CA GLU A 68 -34.07 20.51 56.45
C GLU A 68 -33.01 20.75 55.35
N VAL A 69 -31.94 21.48 55.68
CA VAL A 69 -30.79 21.69 54.77
C VAL A 69 -30.02 20.39 54.54
N GLU A 70 -29.76 19.60 55.59
CA GLU A 70 -29.13 18.27 55.50
C GLU A 70 -29.94 17.32 54.59
N GLY A 71 -31.27 17.27 54.76
CA GLY A 71 -32.17 16.46 53.93
C GLY A 71 -32.19 16.92 52.47
N THR A 72 -32.15 18.22 52.22
CA THR A 72 -32.09 18.80 50.87
C THR A 72 -30.75 18.51 50.19
N ALA A 73 -29.65 18.60 50.93
CA ALA A 73 -28.31 18.25 50.44
C ALA A 73 -28.20 16.76 50.10
N ALA A 74 -28.76 15.88 50.93
CA ALA A 74 -28.83 14.43 50.66
C ALA A 74 -29.64 14.12 49.39
N GLY A 75 -30.80 14.76 49.21
CA GLY A 75 -31.62 14.60 48.00
C GLY A 75 -30.92 15.07 46.71
N ILE A 76 -30.12 16.13 46.77
CA ILE A 76 -29.33 16.60 45.63
C ILE A 76 -28.12 15.69 45.35
N ALA A 77 -27.49 15.11 46.37
CA ALA A 77 -26.42 14.13 46.18
C ALA A 77 -26.92 12.84 45.50
N ASP A 78 -28.11 12.35 45.87
CA ASP A 78 -28.77 11.22 45.21
C ASP A 78 -29.12 11.56 43.74
N ALA A 79 -29.73 12.73 43.51
CA ALA A 79 -30.05 13.20 42.16
C ALA A 79 -28.82 13.36 41.27
N LEU A 80 -27.69 13.85 41.80
CA LEU A 80 -26.41 13.91 41.08
C LEU A 80 -25.91 12.52 40.69
N THR A 81 -25.93 11.57 41.64
CA THR A 81 -25.51 10.18 41.42
C THR A 81 -26.31 9.52 40.29
N GLU A 82 -27.64 9.71 40.27
CA GLU A 82 -28.51 9.18 39.21
C GLU A 82 -28.30 9.88 37.86
N VAL A 83 -28.04 11.19 37.83
CA VAL A 83 -27.71 11.91 36.59
C VAL A 83 -26.37 11.45 36.01
N GLU A 84 -25.33 11.28 36.83
CA GLU A 84 -24.03 10.76 36.40
C GLU A 84 -24.12 9.32 35.88
N ARG A 85 -24.94 8.47 36.52
CA ARG A 85 -25.27 7.13 36.04
C ARG A 85 -25.95 7.15 34.67
N ARG A 86 -26.87 8.10 34.43
CA ARG A 86 -27.55 8.27 33.13
C ARG A 86 -26.61 8.80 32.04
N ILE A 87 -25.75 9.77 32.37
CA ILE A 87 -24.70 10.30 31.47
C ILE A 87 -23.83 9.13 30.98
N THR A 88 -23.24 8.36 31.90
CA THR A 88 -22.43 7.19 31.59
C THR A 88 -23.17 6.18 30.68
N ALA A 89 -24.45 5.93 30.98
CA ALA A 89 -25.27 4.99 30.20
C ALA A 89 -25.63 5.50 28.79
N ILE A 90 -25.68 6.81 28.55
CA ILE A 90 -25.92 7.40 27.23
C ILE A 90 -24.62 7.52 26.44
N GLU A 91 -23.51 7.87 27.08
CA GLU A 91 -22.18 7.85 26.48
C GLU A 91 -21.84 6.44 25.95
N ALA A 92 -22.11 5.40 26.74
CA ALA A 92 -21.97 4.01 26.30
C ALA A 92 -22.83 3.69 25.05
N LYS A 93 -24.11 4.09 25.03
CA LYS A 93 -24.98 3.89 23.85
C LYS A 93 -24.48 4.64 22.60
N ILE A 94 -23.93 5.84 22.78
CA ILE A 94 -23.37 6.64 21.69
C ILE A 94 -22.13 5.94 21.12
N GLU A 95 -21.27 5.40 21.98
CA GLU A 95 -20.07 4.66 21.57
C GLU A 95 -20.41 3.31 20.90
N ASP A 96 -21.36 2.54 21.45
CA ASP A 96 -21.89 1.33 20.82
C ASP A 96 -22.45 1.62 19.42
N ALA A 97 -23.20 2.72 19.27
CA ALA A 97 -23.73 3.18 17.99
C ALA A 97 -22.61 3.62 17.02
N ARG A 98 -21.55 4.27 17.52
CA ARG A 98 -20.37 4.63 16.70
C ARG A 98 -19.68 3.38 16.16
N ILE A 99 -19.40 2.40 17.03
CA ILE A 99 -18.74 1.13 16.66
C ILE A 99 -19.61 0.34 15.67
N ALA A 100 -20.93 0.29 15.89
CA ALA A 100 -21.86 -0.37 14.96
C ALA A 100 -21.88 0.31 13.58
N ASN A 101 -21.92 1.65 13.55
CA ASN A 101 -21.86 2.43 12.30
C ASN A 101 -20.54 2.22 11.55
N GLU A 102 -19.41 2.12 12.24
CA GLU A 102 -18.09 1.87 11.63
C GLU A 102 -17.99 0.46 11.03
N ARG A 103 -18.54 -0.55 11.72
CA ARG A 103 -18.64 -1.93 11.19
C ARG A 103 -19.53 -1.99 9.95
N GLU A 104 -20.70 -1.36 9.99
CA GLU A 104 -21.60 -1.35 8.82
C GLU A 104 -20.99 -0.57 7.65
N ALA A 105 -20.31 0.55 7.89
CA ALA A 105 -19.63 1.30 6.84
C ALA A 105 -18.53 0.48 6.14
N ALA A 106 -17.72 -0.25 6.91
CA ALA A 106 -16.69 -1.14 6.36
C ALA A 106 -17.28 -2.32 5.58
N ALA A 107 -18.32 -2.97 6.12
CA ALA A 107 -19.02 -4.07 5.46
C ALA A 107 -19.73 -3.64 4.16
N ALA A 108 -20.44 -2.50 4.19
CA ALA A 108 -21.12 -1.93 3.02
C ALA A 108 -20.13 -1.50 1.92
N MET A 109 -18.92 -1.07 2.29
CA MET A 109 -17.85 -0.80 1.32
C MET A 109 -17.42 -2.09 0.59
N LEU A 110 -17.12 -3.16 1.33
CA LEU A 110 -16.77 -4.46 0.74
C LEU A 110 -17.87 -5.00 -0.16
N GLU A 111 -19.15 -4.91 0.23
CA GLU A 111 -20.27 -5.36 -0.62
C GLU A 111 -20.45 -4.51 -1.88
N ARG A 112 -20.27 -3.20 -1.79
CA ARG A 112 -20.34 -2.29 -2.96
C ARG A 112 -19.22 -2.62 -3.95
N ASP A 113 -18.01 -2.82 -3.44
CA ASP A 113 -16.83 -3.06 -4.26
C ASP A 113 -16.87 -4.48 -4.84
N GLY A 114 -17.35 -5.47 -4.08
CA GLY A 114 -17.67 -6.82 -4.58
C GLY A 114 -18.69 -6.81 -5.72
N LYS A 115 -19.80 -6.07 -5.58
CA LYS A 115 -20.80 -5.89 -6.66
C LYS A 115 -20.19 -5.23 -7.91
N ALA A 116 -19.26 -4.30 -7.74
CA ALA A 116 -18.56 -3.68 -8.86
C ALA A 116 -17.58 -4.65 -9.56
N ILE A 117 -16.90 -5.50 -8.79
CA ILE A 117 -16.03 -6.57 -9.29
C ILE A 117 -16.85 -7.63 -10.04
N ASP A 118 -17.97 -8.10 -9.48
CA ASP A 118 -18.89 -9.04 -10.14
C ASP A 118 -19.33 -8.51 -11.52
N ALA A 119 -19.76 -7.24 -11.56
CA ALA A 119 -20.18 -6.58 -12.80
C ALA A 119 -19.03 -6.35 -13.80
N ALA A 120 -17.79 -6.16 -13.33
CA ALA A 120 -16.62 -6.03 -14.18
C ALA A 120 -16.19 -7.41 -14.74
N ALA A 121 -16.15 -8.44 -13.90
CA ALA A 121 -15.83 -9.81 -14.28
C ALA A 121 -16.82 -10.36 -15.32
N GLU A 122 -18.12 -10.07 -15.18
CA GLU A 122 -19.13 -10.44 -16.17
C GLU A 122 -18.90 -9.76 -17.53
N ARG A 123 -18.48 -8.49 -17.56
CA ARG A 123 -18.09 -7.83 -18.83
C ARG A 123 -16.85 -8.46 -19.46
N VAL A 124 -15.85 -8.83 -18.65
CA VAL A 124 -14.66 -9.55 -19.13
C VAL A 124 -15.05 -10.91 -19.70
N ARG A 125 -15.93 -11.66 -19.02
CA ARG A 125 -16.47 -12.95 -19.51
C ARG A 125 -17.18 -12.79 -20.85
N GLN A 126 -18.00 -11.76 -21.02
CA GLN A 126 -18.67 -11.45 -22.28
C GLN A 126 -17.67 -11.07 -23.40
N ALA A 127 -16.64 -10.28 -23.08
CA ALA A 127 -15.59 -9.92 -24.04
C ALA A 127 -14.75 -11.14 -24.47
N VAL A 128 -14.41 -12.05 -23.54
CA VAL A 128 -13.72 -13.31 -23.85
C VAL A 128 -14.59 -14.24 -24.69
N ALA A 129 -15.89 -14.34 -24.42
CA ALA A 129 -16.82 -15.11 -25.25
C ALA A 129 -16.95 -14.52 -26.68
N ALA A 130 -16.99 -13.20 -26.81
CA ALA A 130 -16.98 -12.53 -28.11
C ALA A 130 -15.65 -12.74 -28.86
N LEU A 131 -14.51 -12.71 -28.15
CA LEU A 131 -13.19 -12.99 -28.70
C LEU A 131 -13.07 -14.45 -29.17
N ALA A 132 -13.59 -15.41 -28.41
CA ALA A 132 -13.64 -16.82 -28.83
C ALA A 132 -14.48 -17.00 -30.10
N GLY A 133 -15.64 -16.35 -30.19
CA GLY A 133 -16.45 -16.33 -31.42
C GLY A 133 -15.73 -15.71 -32.61
N ALA A 134 -14.99 -14.60 -32.39
CA ALA A 134 -14.19 -13.96 -33.42
C ALA A 134 -12.98 -14.80 -33.85
N GLN A 135 -12.33 -15.51 -32.93
CA GLN A 135 -11.23 -16.44 -33.22
C GLN A 135 -11.74 -17.65 -34.03
N ALA A 136 -12.90 -18.20 -33.69
CA ALA A 136 -13.51 -19.27 -34.47
C ALA A 136 -13.89 -18.81 -35.89
N ALA A 137 -14.39 -17.58 -36.04
CA ALA A 137 -14.65 -16.99 -37.34
C ALA A 137 -13.35 -16.72 -38.15
N LEU A 138 -12.27 -16.31 -37.48
CA LEU A 138 -10.94 -16.15 -38.10
C LEU A 138 -10.38 -17.50 -38.57
N ALA A 139 -10.47 -18.54 -37.73
CA ALA A 139 -10.06 -19.90 -38.08
C ALA A 139 -10.85 -20.43 -39.30
N GLY A 140 -12.17 -20.24 -39.33
CA GLY A 140 -13.00 -20.60 -40.48
C GLY A 140 -12.76 -19.77 -41.74
N ALA A 141 -12.20 -18.56 -41.61
CA ALA A 141 -11.80 -17.72 -42.75
C ALA A 141 -10.41 -18.09 -43.30
N ILE A 142 -9.54 -18.68 -42.47
CA ILE A 142 -8.25 -19.24 -42.91
C ILE A 142 -8.52 -20.58 -43.57
N THR A 143 -8.30 -20.66 -44.87
CA THR A 143 -8.39 -21.94 -45.59
C THR A 143 -7.10 -22.76 -45.40
N PRO A 144 -7.15 -24.10 -45.43
CA PRO A 144 -5.97 -24.95 -45.49
C PRO A 144 -5.03 -24.63 -46.67
N THR A 145 -5.57 -24.08 -47.76
CA THR A 145 -4.79 -23.59 -48.90
C THR A 145 -4.03 -22.31 -48.58
N SER A 146 -4.59 -21.41 -47.75
CA SER A 146 -3.95 -20.15 -47.36
C SER A 146 -2.97 -20.29 -46.19
N ALA A 147 -3.17 -21.24 -45.27
CA ALA A 147 -2.34 -21.38 -44.07
C ALA A 147 -0.82 -21.49 -44.35
N PRO A 148 -0.35 -22.29 -45.33
CA PRO A 148 1.09 -22.37 -45.69
C PRO A 148 1.67 -21.07 -46.26
N HIS A 149 0.86 -20.10 -46.67
CA HIS A 149 1.35 -18.83 -47.22
C HIS A 149 1.69 -17.78 -46.16
N PHE A 150 1.33 -17.99 -44.89
CA PHE A 150 1.67 -17.06 -43.81
C PHE A 150 3.12 -17.21 -43.35
N SER A 151 3.78 -16.08 -43.12
CA SER A 151 5.14 -16.03 -42.58
C SER A 151 5.15 -16.23 -41.06
N ARG A 152 6.23 -16.78 -40.53
CA ARG A 152 6.54 -16.74 -39.09
C ARG A 152 7.21 -15.40 -38.74
N ARG A 153 6.87 -14.80 -37.59
CA ARG A 153 7.44 -13.52 -37.14
C ARG A 153 8.81 -13.74 -36.48
N ASP A 154 8.90 -14.79 -35.68
CA ASP A 154 10.00 -15.03 -34.73
C ASP A 154 11.07 -15.99 -35.27
N PHE A 155 10.80 -16.60 -36.43
CA PHE A 155 11.69 -17.54 -37.12
C PHE A 155 11.62 -17.32 -38.64
N HIS A 156 12.72 -17.60 -39.35
CA HIS A 156 12.70 -17.63 -40.82
C HIS A 156 11.88 -18.82 -41.33
N GLY A 157 10.82 -18.55 -42.11
CA GLY A 157 10.05 -19.58 -42.81
C GLY A 157 8.56 -19.28 -42.94
N ARG A 158 7.87 -20.20 -43.60
CA ARG A 158 6.41 -20.23 -43.72
C ARG A 158 5.78 -21.14 -42.65
N ARG A 159 4.49 -20.97 -42.42
CA ARG A 159 3.64 -21.82 -41.56
C ARG A 159 3.21 -23.11 -42.26
N ASP A 160 4.18 -23.80 -42.87
CA ASP A 160 3.93 -25.04 -43.59
C ASP A 160 3.59 -26.17 -42.59
N ASN A 161 2.47 -26.87 -42.83
CA ASN A 161 1.89 -27.93 -41.99
C ASN A 161 1.22 -27.50 -40.67
N GLU A 162 0.85 -26.22 -40.51
CA GLU A 162 0.02 -25.76 -39.39
C GLU A 162 -1.47 -25.76 -39.78
N ALA A 163 -2.38 -26.10 -38.85
CA ALA A 163 -3.81 -26.06 -39.11
C ALA A 163 -4.34 -24.60 -39.11
N PRO A 164 -5.40 -24.26 -39.85
CA PRO A 164 -6.05 -22.95 -39.79
C PRO A 164 -6.33 -22.44 -38.37
N GLU A 165 -6.71 -23.34 -37.49
CA GLU A 165 -6.99 -23.10 -36.08
C GLU A 165 -5.74 -22.64 -35.31
N ASP A 166 -4.58 -23.28 -35.56
CA ASP A 166 -3.28 -22.93 -34.97
C ASP A 166 -2.81 -21.54 -35.43
N VAL A 167 -2.99 -21.24 -36.72
CA VAL A 167 -2.64 -19.93 -37.28
C VAL A 167 -3.55 -18.83 -36.72
N ALA A 168 -4.86 -19.08 -36.62
CA ALA A 168 -5.81 -18.18 -35.99
C ALA A 168 -5.51 -17.95 -34.50
N ALA A 169 -5.13 -19.00 -33.77
CA ALA A 169 -4.71 -18.90 -32.37
C ALA A 169 -3.45 -18.03 -32.21
N TYR A 170 -2.40 -18.27 -33.00
CA TYR A 170 -1.18 -17.46 -32.96
C TYR A 170 -1.43 -15.97 -33.25
N LEU A 171 -2.23 -15.67 -34.27
CA LEU A 171 -2.61 -14.28 -34.60
C LEU A 171 -3.43 -13.64 -33.48
N THR A 172 -4.34 -14.40 -32.87
CA THR A 172 -5.16 -13.93 -31.74
C THR A 172 -4.29 -13.65 -30.52
N GLY A 173 -3.35 -14.54 -30.18
CA GLY A 173 -2.38 -14.34 -29.10
C GLY A 173 -1.53 -13.09 -29.29
N HIS A 174 -1.07 -12.85 -30.51
CA HIS A 174 -0.35 -11.63 -30.88
C HIS A 174 -1.16 -10.35 -30.70
N LEU A 175 -2.45 -10.37 -31.06
CA LEU A 175 -3.35 -9.24 -30.83
C LEU A 175 -3.62 -9.01 -29.35
N ILE A 176 -3.81 -10.07 -28.55
CA ILE A 176 -3.97 -9.98 -27.09
C ILE A 176 -2.72 -9.36 -26.45
N ALA A 177 -1.53 -9.87 -26.75
CA ALA A 177 -0.27 -9.37 -26.20
C ALA A 177 0.01 -7.90 -26.57
N THR A 178 -0.43 -7.46 -27.77
CA THR A 178 -0.32 -6.06 -28.19
C THR A 178 -1.32 -5.15 -27.46
N MET A 179 -2.54 -5.63 -27.21
CA MET A 179 -3.62 -4.84 -26.59
C MET A 179 -3.61 -4.85 -25.06
N LEU A 180 -3.00 -5.85 -24.43
CA LEU A 180 -2.90 -6.03 -22.98
C LEU A 180 -1.44 -6.24 -22.55
N PRO A 181 -0.56 -5.22 -22.64
CA PRO A 181 0.88 -5.34 -22.41
C PRO A 181 1.29 -5.64 -20.96
N GLY A 182 0.34 -5.65 -20.01
CA GLY A 182 0.54 -6.08 -18.62
C GLY A 182 -0.06 -7.46 -18.31
N LEU A 183 -0.60 -8.16 -19.31
CA LEU A 183 -1.05 -9.54 -19.20
C LEU A 183 0.03 -10.42 -19.84
N ASP A 184 0.88 -11.03 -19.00
CA ASP A 184 1.89 -11.99 -19.44
C ASP A 184 1.20 -13.25 -19.99
N VAL A 185 0.78 -13.19 -21.26
CA VAL A 185 0.39 -14.38 -22.04
C VAL A 185 1.65 -15.18 -22.28
N SER A 186 2.05 -15.96 -21.28
CA SER A 186 3.20 -16.86 -21.39
C SER A 186 2.91 -17.96 -22.41
N GLU A 187 3.31 -17.73 -23.66
CA GLU A 187 3.54 -18.78 -24.66
C GLU A 187 4.70 -19.71 -24.23
N SER A 188 5.40 -19.38 -23.13
CA SER A 188 6.66 -20.00 -22.73
C SER A 188 6.66 -20.54 -21.29
N GLY A 189 6.02 -21.70 -21.11
CA GLY A 189 6.63 -22.75 -20.29
C GLY A 189 7.92 -23.25 -20.95
N ARG A 190 8.92 -22.36 -21.10
CA ARG A 190 10.17 -22.62 -21.80
C ARG A 190 10.94 -23.69 -21.03
N GLN A 191 11.30 -24.73 -21.77
CA GLN A 191 12.17 -25.80 -21.35
C GLN A 191 13.53 -25.21 -20.93
N GLU A 192 14.09 -25.64 -19.81
CA GLU A 192 15.55 -25.75 -19.76
C GLU A 192 15.98 -26.99 -18.97
N ARG A 193 17.19 -27.44 -19.28
CA ARG A 193 17.99 -28.34 -18.44
C ARG A 193 18.63 -27.56 -17.26
N PHE A 194 18.00 -26.44 -16.86
CA PHE A 194 18.54 -25.35 -16.03
C PHE A 194 17.52 -24.59 -15.14
N GLY A 195 16.27 -25.02 -14.98
CA GLY A 195 15.14 -24.77 -15.88
C GLY A 195 14.17 -23.81 -15.20
N TRP A 196 13.53 -22.87 -15.91
CA TRP A 196 12.59 -21.97 -15.23
C TRP A 196 11.21 -22.60 -15.00
N VAL A 197 10.46 -22.01 -14.08
CA VAL A 197 9.28 -22.59 -13.41
C VAL A 197 8.15 -22.83 -14.41
N SER A 198 7.50 -24.01 -14.32
CA SER A 198 6.25 -24.28 -15.05
C SER A 198 5.22 -23.18 -14.75
N PRO A 199 4.74 -22.42 -15.76
CA PRO A 199 3.41 -21.86 -15.66
C PRO A 199 2.49 -23.07 -15.56
N ARG A 200 1.97 -23.35 -14.35
CA ARG A 200 0.89 -24.31 -14.21
C ARG A 200 -0.22 -23.81 -15.14
N PRO A 201 -0.73 -24.64 -16.07
CA PRO A 201 -1.92 -24.26 -16.82
C PRO A 201 -2.98 -23.81 -15.81
N ILE A 202 -3.53 -22.61 -16.00
CA ILE A 202 -4.66 -22.17 -15.16
C ILE A 202 -5.74 -23.22 -15.40
N GLU A 203 -6.08 -23.97 -14.35
CA GLU A 203 -7.00 -25.10 -14.46
C GLU A 203 -8.34 -24.59 -15.01
N ALA A 204 -8.86 -25.30 -16.02
CA ALA A 204 -10.13 -24.94 -16.62
C ALA A 204 -11.24 -25.17 -15.59
N THR A 205 -11.74 -24.10 -15.00
CA THR A 205 -12.84 -24.13 -14.02
C THR A 205 -14.16 -24.37 -14.74
N ASP A 206 -14.80 -25.50 -14.46
CA ASP A 206 -16.13 -25.85 -14.97
C ASP A 206 -17.22 -24.95 -14.37
N GLY A 207 -17.54 -23.86 -15.08
CA GLY A 207 -18.67 -22.98 -14.76
C GLY A 207 -18.43 -21.95 -13.64
N GLU A 208 -19.40 -21.06 -13.45
CA GLU A 208 -19.46 -20.03 -12.38
C GLU A 208 -18.14 -19.26 -12.13
N THR A 209 -17.77 -18.43 -13.12
CA THR A 209 -16.81 -17.29 -13.05
C THR A 209 -15.81 -17.30 -11.87
N PRO A 210 -14.52 -17.65 -12.06
CA PRO A 210 -13.49 -17.67 -11.00
C PRO A 210 -13.42 -16.41 -10.12
N ALA A 211 -13.82 -15.26 -10.66
CA ALA A 211 -13.95 -14.01 -9.93
C ALA A 211 -14.89 -14.08 -8.70
N LYS A 212 -15.92 -14.93 -8.70
CA LYS A 212 -16.80 -15.12 -7.52
C LYS A 212 -16.01 -15.75 -6.39
N THR A 213 -15.58 -17.00 -6.58
CA THR A 213 -14.91 -17.81 -5.57
C THR A 213 -13.57 -17.23 -5.11
N LEU A 214 -12.82 -16.59 -6.01
CA LEU A 214 -11.49 -16.06 -5.69
C LEU A 214 -11.49 -14.59 -5.22
N LEU A 215 -12.51 -13.79 -5.58
CA LEU A 215 -12.51 -12.34 -5.28
C LEU A 215 -13.74 -11.95 -4.44
N THR A 216 -14.97 -12.19 -4.91
CA THR A 216 -16.15 -11.54 -4.31
C THR A 216 -16.79 -12.33 -3.16
N ASP A 217 -16.69 -13.66 -3.14
CA ASP A 217 -17.18 -14.47 -2.01
C ASP A 217 -16.34 -14.24 -0.73
N PRO A 218 -14.98 -14.25 -0.75
CA PRO A 218 -14.19 -13.88 0.42
C PRO A 218 -14.47 -12.46 0.95
N MET A 219 -14.78 -11.51 0.06
CA MET A 219 -15.17 -10.15 0.46
C MET A 219 -16.53 -10.12 1.15
N ARG A 220 -17.51 -10.91 0.69
CA ARG A 220 -18.84 -11.04 1.30
C ARG A 220 -18.76 -11.71 2.67
N ASP A 221 -17.97 -12.79 2.79
CA ASP A 221 -17.74 -13.47 4.07
C ASP A 221 -17.06 -12.53 5.08
N THR A 222 -16.06 -11.76 4.64
CA THR A 222 -15.41 -10.74 5.48
C THR A 222 -16.40 -9.66 5.92
N ALA A 223 -17.25 -9.15 5.01
CA ALA A 223 -18.29 -8.18 5.34
C ALA A 223 -19.29 -8.72 6.38
N ALA A 224 -19.70 -9.99 6.26
CA ALA A 224 -20.57 -10.64 7.24
C ALA A 224 -19.89 -10.80 8.61
N GLN A 225 -18.60 -11.18 8.65
CA GLN A 225 -17.83 -11.28 9.89
C GLN A 225 -17.63 -9.92 10.59
N ILE A 226 -17.46 -8.83 9.83
CA ILE A 226 -17.35 -7.47 10.36
C ILE A 226 -18.67 -7.04 11.01
N ARG A 227 -19.82 -7.26 10.35
CA ARG A 227 -21.15 -6.98 10.96
C ARG A 227 -21.40 -7.79 12.21
N ALA A 228 -20.99 -9.06 12.22
CA ALA A 228 -21.07 -9.93 13.40
C ALA A 228 -20.12 -9.52 14.54
N GLY A 229 -19.16 -8.61 14.30
CA GLY A 229 -18.13 -8.21 15.27
C GLY A 229 -17.01 -9.24 15.45
N ASN A 230 -16.94 -10.25 14.58
CA ASN A 230 -15.93 -11.31 14.61
C ASN A 230 -14.63 -10.94 13.88
N ALA A 231 -14.66 -9.87 13.06
CA ALA A 231 -13.52 -9.34 12.32
C ALA A 231 -13.37 -7.82 12.52
N SER A 232 -12.15 -7.31 12.29
CA SER A 232 -11.82 -5.88 12.39
C SER A 232 -12.50 -5.06 11.28
N SER A 233 -12.98 -3.87 11.62
CA SER A 233 -13.41 -2.86 10.64
C SER A 233 -12.24 -2.15 9.94
N ASP A 234 -11.01 -2.24 10.49
CA ASP A 234 -9.80 -1.77 9.79
C ASP A 234 -9.33 -2.83 8.80
N LEU A 235 -9.49 -2.53 7.51
CA LEU A 235 -9.25 -3.45 6.40
C LEU A 235 -7.81 -3.34 5.88
N PRO A 236 -7.15 -4.48 5.56
CA PRO A 236 -5.81 -4.47 5.00
C PRO A 236 -5.79 -3.73 3.66
N ARG A 237 -4.82 -2.84 3.49
CA ARG A 237 -4.67 -2.02 2.28
C ARG A 237 -3.61 -2.62 1.36
N PHE A 238 -3.78 -2.44 0.05
CA PHE A 238 -2.74 -2.77 -0.91
C PHE A 238 -1.55 -1.83 -0.73
N HIS A 239 -0.41 -2.36 -0.27
CA HIS A 239 0.87 -1.68 -0.31
C HIS A 239 1.55 -2.01 -1.63
N ARG A 240 1.70 -1.01 -2.51
CA ARG A 240 2.50 -1.16 -3.73
C ARG A 240 3.94 -1.51 -3.31
N PRO A 241 4.51 -2.64 -3.79
CA PRO A 241 5.90 -2.96 -3.51
C PRO A 241 6.81 -1.86 -4.07
N GLU A 242 7.90 -1.57 -3.38
CA GLU A 242 8.91 -0.65 -3.89
C GLU A 242 9.47 -1.18 -5.24
N PRO A 243 9.61 -0.33 -6.29
CA PRO A 243 10.29 -0.70 -7.52
C PRO A 243 11.73 -1.17 -7.28
N ASP A 244 12.29 -1.98 -8.19
CA ASP A 244 13.74 -2.18 -8.20
C ASP A 244 14.42 -0.87 -8.61
N PHE A 245 15.08 -0.22 -7.66
CA PHE A 245 15.78 1.04 -7.86
C PHE A 245 17.19 0.86 -8.45
N LYS A 246 17.66 -0.37 -8.65
CA LYS A 246 19.00 -0.62 -9.19
C LYS A 246 19.15 0.04 -10.57
N PRO A 247 20.17 0.89 -10.77
CA PRO A 247 20.44 1.44 -12.09
C PRO A 247 20.81 0.33 -13.08
N SER A 248 20.16 0.32 -14.23
CA SER A 248 20.75 -0.30 -15.42
C SER A 248 22.02 0.47 -15.76
N VAL A 249 23.17 -0.21 -15.71
CA VAL A 249 24.48 0.40 -15.99
C VAL A 249 24.83 0.13 -17.45
N PRO A 250 24.74 1.12 -18.35
CA PRO A 250 25.08 0.91 -19.75
C PRO A 250 26.57 0.65 -19.91
N LEU A 251 26.91 -0.17 -20.90
CA LEU A 251 28.30 -0.39 -21.31
C LEU A 251 28.70 0.66 -22.35
N GLN A 252 29.91 1.19 -22.22
CA GLN A 252 30.50 2.17 -23.11
C GLN A 252 31.84 1.65 -23.66
N GLN A 253 32.05 1.81 -24.96
CA GLN A 253 33.33 1.53 -25.60
C GLN A 253 34.30 2.71 -25.37
N VAL A 254 35.55 2.40 -25.01
CA VAL A 254 36.62 3.39 -24.79
C VAL A 254 37.95 2.94 -25.40
N TYR A 255 38.79 3.93 -25.74
CA TYR A 255 40.17 3.72 -26.17
C TYR A 255 41.12 3.81 -24.96
N VAL A 256 41.74 2.70 -24.59
CA VAL A 256 42.50 2.56 -23.34
C VAL A 256 43.97 2.96 -23.54
N LEU A 257 44.28 4.21 -23.15
CA LEU A 257 45.61 4.81 -23.28
C LEU A 257 46.64 4.13 -22.37
N LYS A 258 46.26 3.84 -21.12
CA LYS A 258 47.08 3.16 -20.11
C LYS A 258 46.28 2.00 -19.53
N PRO A 259 46.86 0.81 -19.25
CA PRO A 259 46.13 -0.24 -18.58
C PRO A 259 45.79 0.19 -17.16
N PHE A 260 44.59 -0.15 -16.68
CA PHE A 260 44.12 0.15 -15.33
C PHE A 260 43.26 -0.99 -14.80
N ARG A 261 42.92 -0.93 -13.51
CA ARG A 261 41.94 -1.81 -12.87
C ARG A 261 40.90 -1.01 -12.10
N TYR A 262 39.73 -1.58 -11.87
CA TYR A 262 38.65 -0.99 -11.08
C TYR A 262 37.94 -2.04 -10.23
N SER A 263 37.22 -1.63 -9.18
CA SER A 263 36.44 -2.57 -8.36
C SER A 263 35.03 -2.73 -8.94
N PRO A 264 34.58 -3.95 -9.27
CA PRO A 264 33.21 -4.21 -9.70
C PRO A 264 32.22 -4.36 -8.52
N GLY A 265 32.68 -4.18 -7.27
CA GLY A 265 31.88 -4.24 -6.06
C GLY A 265 32.49 -5.10 -4.95
N GLU A 266 31.90 -5.04 -3.74
CA GLU A 266 32.41 -5.71 -2.55
C GLU A 266 32.56 -7.24 -2.75
N ASN A 267 33.63 -7.81 -2.19
CA ASN A 267 34.01 -9.23 -2.28
C ASN A 267 34.25 -9.78 -3.70
N ARG A 268 34.42 -8.93 -4.72
CA ARG A 268 34.82 -9.34 -6.07
C ARG A 268 36.28 -9.03 -6.35
N MET A 269 36.92 -9.82 -7.22
CA MET A 269 38.24 -9.49 -7.74
C MET A 269 38.16 -8.23 -8.62
N PRO A 270 39.15 -7.31 -8.55
CA PRO A 270 39.18 -6.14 -9.43
C PRO A 270 39.18 -6.54 -10.91
N GLU A 271 38.42 -5.83 -11.72
CA GLU A 271 38.43 -6.03 -13.16
C GLU A 271 39.59 -5.29 -13.81
N ILE A 272 40.25 -5.95 -14.76
CA ILE A 272 41.47 -5.48 -15.42
C ILE A 272 41.16 -5.02 -16.85
N VAL A 273 41.50 -3.78 -17.17
CA VAL A 273 41.25 -3.18 -18.49
C VAL A 273 42.57 -3.09 -19.27
N THR A 274 42.83 -4.11 -20.08
CA THR A 274 44.13 -4.30 -20.78
C THR A 274 44.06 -4.27 -22.31
N THR A 275 42.89 -4.31 -22.93
CA THR A 275 42.74 -4.17 -24.39
C THR A 275 42.72 -2.70 -24.81
N VAL A 276 43.30 -2.35 -25.97
CA VAL A 276 43.34 -0.95 -26.46
C VAL A 276 41.96 -0.40 -26.78
N ILE A 277 41.04 -1.27 -27.18
CA ILE A 277 39.61 -1.00 -27.21
C ILE A 277 38.98 -1.91 -26.16
N SER A 278 38.22 -1.34 -25.24
CA SER A 278 37.46 -2.10 -24.25
C SER A 278 36.04 -1.57 -24.12
N THR A 279 35.12 -2.44 -23.72
CA THR A 279 33.72 -2.10 -23.45
C THR A 279 33.49 -2.30 -21.96
N ILE A 280 33.34 -1.20 -21.23
CA ILE A 280 33.29 -1.17 -19.76
C ILE A 280 32.07 -0.37 -19.28
N PRO A 281 31.64 -0.50 -18.01
CA PRO A 281 30.50 0.25 -17.48
C PRO A 281 30.70 1.77 -17.60
N ALA A 282 29.69 2.51 -18.05
CA ALA A 282 29.81 3.93 -18.35
C ALA A 282 30.36 4.80 -17.20
N PRO A 283 29.98 4.61 -15.91
CA PRO A 283 30.58 5.37 -14.81
C PRO A 283 32.10 5.13 -14.65
N VAL A 284 32.56 3.93 -14.98
CA VAL A 284 33.99 3.56 -15.00
C VAL A 284 34.68 4.18 -16.21
N ALA A 285 34.00 4.23 -17.36
CA ALA A 285 34.48 4.88 -18.58
C ALA A 285 34.68 6.39 -18.40
N GLU A 286 33.68 7.09 -17.85
CA GLU A 286 33.77 8.51 -17.51
C GLU A 286 34.96 8.77 -16.59
N ARG A 287 35.06 8.02 -15.49
CA ARG A 287 36.15 8.18 -14.54
C ARG A 287 37.54 7.89 -15.14
N ALA A 288 37.65 6.86 -15.98
CA ALA A 288 38.89 6.53 -16.67
C ALA A 288 39.30 7.57 -17.73
N ILE A 289 38.35 8.30 -18.31
CA ILE A 289 38.62 9.42 -19.21
C ILE A 289 39.11 10.63 -18.40
N ASP A 290 38.42 10.99 -17.32
CA ASP A 290 38.76 12.12 -16.46
C ASP A 290 40.17 11.98 -15.83
N ASP A 291 40.50 10.78 -15.33
CA ASP A 291 41.82 10.47 -14.76
C ASP A 291 42.89 10.16 -15.84
N GLY A 292 42.56 10.28 -17.14
CA GLY A 292 43.52 10.19 -18.26
C GLY A 292 44.06 8.78 -18.54
N PHE A 293 43.33 7.73 -18.13
CA PHE A 293 43.62 6.33 -18.47
C PHE A 293 43.00 5.89 -19.80
N ALA A 294 41.90 6.53 -20.21
CA ALA A 294 41.15 6.24 -21.43
C ALA A 294 40.81 7.51 -22.23
N SER A 295 40.32 7.32 -23.45
CA SER A 295 39.79 8.36 -24.34
C SER A 295 38.44 7.91 -24.90
N ARG A 296 37.54 8.87 -25.12
CA ARG A 296 36.28 8.65 -25.83
C ARG A 296 36.51 8.48 -27.33
N ASP A 297 37.42 9.28 -27.89
CA ASP A 297 37.76 9.30 -29.31
C ASP A 297 39.06 8.53 -29.59
N GLU A 298 39.26 8.11 -30.84
CA GLU A 298 40.47 7.38 -31.24
C GLU A 298 41.71 8.27 -31.08
N PRO A 299 42.71 7.85 -30.29
CA PRO A 299 43.89 8.67 -30.03
C PRO A 299 44.85 8.65 -31.23
N ARG A 300 45.52 9.78 -31.50
CA ARG A 300 46.43 9.93 -32.67
C ARG A 300 47.58 8.90 -32.72
N ASN A 301 47.88 8.23 -31.61
CA ASN A 301 48.88 7.17 -31.48
C ASN A 301 48.28 5.76 -31.34
N PHE A 302 47.04 5.54 -31.80
CA PHE A 302 46.30 4.28 -31.64
C PHE A 302 47.07 3.04 -32.12
N GLU A 303 47.65 3.06 -33.32
CA GLU A 303 48.39 1.89 -33.84
C GLU A 303 49.67 1.61 -33.03
N LEU A 304 50.38 2.64 -32.54
CA LEU A 304 51.52 2.47 -31.61
C LEU A 304 51.08 1.81 -30.29
N LEU A 305 49.93 2.21 -29.73
CA LEU A 305 49.37 1.57 -28.54
C LEU A 305 49.01 0.10 -28.82
N ARG A 306 48.46 -0.18 -30.01
CA ARG A 306 48.07 -1.52 -30.47
C ARG A 306 49.27 -2.45 -30.63
N GLU A 307 50.36 -1.97 -31.21
CA GLU A 307 51.62 -2.70 -31.35
C GLU A 307 52.27 -2.96 -29.98
N GLN A 308 52.41 -1.94 -29.14
CA GLN A 308 52.99 -2.08 -27.78
C GLN A 308 52.24 -3.13 -26.94
N ARG A 309 50.91 -3.20 -27.07
CA ARG A 309 50.07 -4.16 -26.33
C ARG A 309 50.15 -5.58 -26.87
N ARG A 310 50.38 -5.76 -28.17
CA ARG A 310 50.66 -7.09 -28.76
C ARG A 310 51.98 -7.68 -28.24
N SER A 311 52.95 -6.85 -27.89
CA SER A 311 54.31 -7.29 -27.52
C SER A 311 54.58 -7.42 -26.01
N GLY A 312 53.74 -6.86 -25.11
CA GLY A 312 54.16 -6.59 -23.72
C GLY A 312 53.16 -6.87 -22.58
N MET A 313 52.16 -7.74 -22.79
CA MET A 313 51.07 -7.94 -21.81
C MET A 313 50.92 -9.35 -21.20
N GLN A 314 51.65 -10.36 -21.65
CA GLN A 314 51.60 -11.67 -21.00
C GLN A 314 52.30 -11.61 -19.62
N GLY A 315 51.56 -11.97 -18.56
CA GLY A 315 52.14 -12.21 -17.22
C GLY A 315 52.14 -11.05 -16.22
N ARG A 316 51.54 -9.89 -16.53
CA ARG A 316 51.44 -8.79 -15.53
C ARG A 316 50.48 -9.17 -14.40
N SER A 317 50.89 -8.89 -13.16
CA SER A 317 50.07 -9.13 -11.97
C SER A 317 48.93 -8.11 -11.86
N ILE A 318 47.80 -8.51 -11.27
CA ILE A 318 46.68 -7.60 -10.97
C ILE A 318 47.11 -6.42 -10.09
N TYR A 319 48.13 -6.59 -9.26
CA TYR A 319 48.66 -5.55 -8.37
C TYR A 319 49.67 -4.59 -9.03
N GLU A 320 50.15 -4.90 -10.24
CA GLU A 320 51.07 -4.04 -11.02
C GLU A 320 50.34 -2.97 -11.84
N LEU A 321 49.01 -3.06 -11.94
CA LEU A 321 48.21 -2.12 -12.70
C LEU A 321 47.68 -1.00 -11.79
N PRO A 322 47.71 0.27 -12.27
CA PRO A 322 47.18 1.39 -11.51
C PRO A 322 45.69 1.19 -11.25
N ASP A 323 45.32 1.42 -10.00
CA ASP A 323 43.93 1.40 -9.56
C ASP A 323 43.25 2.70 -9.98
N LEU A 324 42.07 2.60 -10.59
CA LEU A 324 41.24 3.76 -10.88
C LEU A 324 40.64 4.37 -9.60
N GLY A 325 40.63 3.63 -8.49
CA GLY A 325 40.04 4.07 -7.22
C GLY A 325 38.52 4.21 -7.29
N PHE A 326 37.89 3.58 -8.29
CA PHE A 326 36.45 3.60 -8.51
C PHE A 326 35.84 2.24 -8.17
N ASP A 327 34.84 2.25 -7.28
CA ASP A 327 34.02 1.08 -6.96
C ASP A 327 32.63 1.21 -7.57
N LEU A 328 32.35 0.32 -8.52
CA LEU A 328 31.07 0.27 -9.22
C LEU A 328 29.93 -0.20 -8.32
N GLY A 329 30.21 -1.08 -7.35
CA GLY A 329 29.21 -1.54 -6.38
C GLY A 329 28.73 -0.39 -5.49
N THR A 330 29.67 0.35 -4.89
CA THR A 330 29.35 1.53 -4.07
C THR A 330 28.65 2.62 -4.90
N TRP A 331 29.02 2.81 -6.17
CA TRP A 331 28.30 3.72 -7.07
C TRP A 331 26.86 3.26 -7.33
N VAL A 332 26.66 1.97 -7.63
CA VAL A 332 25.33 1.38 -7.86
C VAL A 332 24.46 1.51 -6.60
N GLU A 333 25.00 1.28 -5.41
CA GLU A 333 24.30 1.45 -4.14
C GLU A 333 23.90 2.90 -3.86
N GLY A 334 24.82 3.85 -4.05
CA GLY A 334 24.54 5.28 -3.88
C GLY A 334 23.50 5.81 -4.87
N GLU A 335 23.52 5.34 -6.11
CA GLU A 335 22.52 5.66 -7.14
C GLU A 335 21.16 5.02 -6.83
N THR A 336 21.14 3.76 -6.38
CA THR A 336 19.93 3.06 -5.90
C THR A 336 19.29 3.80 -4.73
N ALA A 337 20.08 4.22 -3.75
CA ALA A 337 19.61 4.99 -2.60
C ALA A 337 19.05 6.37 -3.01
N ARG A 338 19.68 7.06 -3.97
CA ARG A 338 19.18 8.34 -4.50
C ARG A 338 17.84 8.17 -5.21
N ARG A 339 17.69 7.14 -6.05
CA ARG A 339 16.44 6.82 -6.76
C ARG A 339 15.31 6.47 -5.79
N ARG A 340 15.59 5.64 -4.79
CA ARG A 340 14.66 5.30 -3.71
C ARG A 340 14.21 6.55 -2.93
N ALA A 341 15.15 7.43 -2.58
CA ALA A 341 14.85 8.67 -1.85
C ALA A 341 13.96 9.63 -2.66
N ALA A 342 14.22 9.78 -3.97
CA ALA A 342 13.38 10.57 -4.86
C ALA A 342 11.94 10.00 -4.96
N TRP A 343 11.82 8.69 -5.20
CA TRP A 343 10.52 8.01 -5.28
C TRP A 343 9.71 8.12 -3.98
N LEU A 344 10.37 7.96 -2.82
CA LEU A 344 9.74 8.14 -1.50
C LEU A 344 9.32 9.60 -1.23
N ALA A 345 10.02 10.59 -1.79
CA ALA A 345 9.63 12.00 -1.67
C ALA A 345 8.35 12.29 -2.48
N GLU A 346 8.25 11.74 -3.70
CA GLU A 346 7.06 11.86 -4.55
C GLU A 346 5.85 11.15 -3.92
N HIS A 347 5.99 9.89 -3.52
CA HIS A 347 4.86 9.08 -3.04
C HIS A 347 4.38 9.45 -1.62
N ARG A 348 5.18 10.16 -0.82
CA ARG A 348 4.71 10.74 0.46
C ARG A 348 3.69 11.85 0.27
N HIS A 349 3.64 12.51 -0.89
CA HIS A 349 2.61 13.50 -1.20
C HIS A 349 1.31 12.90 -1.74
N GLU A 350 1.27 11.61 -2.11
CA GLU A 350 0.04 10.93 -2.54
C GLU A 350 -0.71 10.22 -1.40
N ALA A 351 -0.08 10.12 -0.21
CA ALA A 351 -0.60 9.41 0.95
C ALA A 351 -1.12 10.32 2.09
N ALA A 352 -1.11 11.65 1.88
CA ALA A 352 -1.58 12.67 2.81
C ALA A 352 -2.71 13.50 2.20
#